data_AF-A0A4R8QHX0-F1
#
_entry.id   AF-A0A4R8QHX0-F1
#
_cell.length_a   1.000
_cell.length_b   1.000
_cell.length_c   1.000
_cell.angle_alpha   90.00
_cell.angle_beta   90.00
_cell.angle_gamma   90.00
#
_symmetry.space_group_name_H-M   'P 1'
#
loop_
_entity.id
_entity.type
_entity.pdbx_description
1 polymer ?
#
loop_
_entity_poly.entity_id
_entity_poly.type
_entity_poly.pdbx_seq_one_letter_code
_entity_poly.pdbx_strand_id
1 'polypeptide(L)'
;MLPPVEHAVLQNNPDFAALHHTLTTAILNPDGSSKKPYTREQSAIQNELADHNFTAAKTHLLTSALATTAPPDPKPAPRSLRAPSTNSAPPSAPAPQLPEPLLDLLLLLPPLLTSPEPLPAENLRILLSNPPFTDLQSLLPQLGELVSSTLHQSAVALARIANPTTNPSFLHRTVPGLQTSYRNLQSEIEESRHALARERIRAAAELTDLLSRHASILTLLVRALEAKHGLVARSLEFRAAETALVAQRVEQDAVAAREGVRRELYSPEMVAALGNYAAHLRDARMRLEGTVATLTAELEGYGVGVDGEQGKERTMREIAKKYRAMERELEDVKRDLERLGRA
;
A
#
# COMPACT_ATOMS: atom_id res chain seq x y z
N MET A 1 -19.80 0.09 26.39
CA MET A 1 -18.99 1.33 26.44
C MET A 1 -19.36 2.22 25.26
N LEU A 2 -19.74 3.48 25.51
CA LEU A 2 -19.84 4.47 24.44
C LEU A 2 -18.43 4.73 23.89
N PRO A 3 -18.24 4.71 22.56
CA PRO A 3 -16.94 4.99 21.96
C PRO A 3 -16.48 6.40 22.36
N PRO A 4 -15.18 6.61 22.64
CA PRO A 4 -14.67 7.92 23.01
C PRO A 4 -14.91 8.91 21.86
N VAL A 5 -15.62 9.99 22.14
CA VAL A 5 -15.91 11.06 21.18
C VAL A 5 -14.79 12.09 21.25
N GLU A 6 -14.28 12.50 20.09
CA GLU A 6 -13.28 13.55 19.99
C GLU A 6 -13.80 14.89 20.52
N HIS A 7 -12.99 15.58 21.33
CA HIS A 7 -13.36 16.86 21.93
C HIS A 7 -13.73 17.95 20.91
N ALA A 8 -13.18 17.89 19.68
CA ALA A 8 -13.53 18.80 18.60
C ALA A 8 -15.00 18.64 18.14
N VAL A 9 -15.54 17.41 18.15
CA VAL A 9 -16.93 17.13 17.76
C VAL A 9 -17.91 17.63 18.82
N LEU A 10 -17.55 17.51 20.10
CA LEU A 10 -18.34 18.05 21.22
C LEU A 10 -18.35 19.59 21.23
N GLN A 11 -17.27 20.24 20.78
CA GLN A 11 -17.22 21.70 20.68
C GLN A 11 -18.02 22.24 19.50
N ASN A 12 -18.04 21.51 18.37
CA ASN A 12 -18.76 21.92 17.16
C ASN A 12 -20.28 21.70 17.23
N ASN A 13 -20.75 20.86 18.16
CA ASN A 13 -22.17 20.58 18.33
C ASN A 13 -22.56 20.56 19.84
N PRO A 14 -22.97 21.72 20.40
CA PRO A 14 -23.24 21.86 21.83
C PRO A 14 -24.45 21.04 22.30
N ASP A 15 -25.46 20.86 21.45
CA ASP A 15 -26.63 20.03 21.77
C ASP A 15 -26.25 18.55 21.90
N PHE A 16 -25.37 18.08 21.00
CA PHE A 16 -24.80 16.75 21.10
C PHE A 16 -23.90 16.59 22.33
N ALA A 17 -23.14 17.63 22.72
CA ALA A 17 -22.34 17.60 23.94
C ALA A 17 -23.20 17.50 25.21
N ALA A 18 -24.31 18.24 25.27
CA ALA A 18 -25.27 18.15 26.37
C ALA A 18 -25.92 16.75 26.43
N LEU A 19 -26.26 16.17 25.28
CA LEU A 19 -26.81 14.81 25.19
C LEU A 19 -25.77 13.76 25.61
N HIS A 20 -24.54 13.83 25.09
CA HIS A 20 -23.47 12.92 25.47
C HIS A 20 -23.12 13.02 26.96
N HIS A 21 -23.11 14.23 27.53
CA HIS A 21 -22.91 14.44 28.95
C HIS A 21 -24.05 13.87 29.79
N THR A 22 -25.32 14.10 29.40
CA THR A 22 -26.48 13.53 30.12
C THR A 22 -26.56 12.02 30.02
N LEU A 23 -26.22 11.43 28.85
CA LEU A 23 -26.15 9.98 28.68
C LEU A 23 -25.05 9.37 29.55
N THR A 24 -23.85 9.94 29.56
CA THR A 24 -22.70 9.39 30.32
C THR A 24 -22.82 9.63 31.83
N THR A 25 -23.40 10.75 32.26
CA THR A 25 -23.49 11.11 33.68
C THR A 25 -24.78 10.63 34.36
N ALA A 26 -25.95 10.80 33.73
CA ALA A 26 -27.24 10.57 34.38
C ALA A 26 -27.90 9.25 33.99
N ILE A 27 -27.70 8.76 32.76
CA ILE A 27 -28.49 7.65 32.21
C ILE A 27 -27.72 6.34 32.12
N LEU A 28 -26.43 6.36 31.78
CA LEU A 28 -25.64 5.15 31.54
C LEU A 28 -24.45 5.03 32.52
N ASN A 29 -24.12 3.79 32.85
CA ASN A 29 -22.90 3.36 33.52
C ASN A 29 -21.72 3.36 32.52
N PRO A 30 -20.46 3.37 33.01
CA PRO A 30 -19.28 3.27 32.13
C PRO A 30 -19.34 2.07 31.16
N ASP A 31 -19.97 0.97 31.58
CA ASP A 31 -20.10 -0.24 30.74
C ASP A 31 -21.18 -0.12 29.66
N GLY A 32 -22.04 0.91 29.72
CA GLY A 32 -23.15 1.15 28.79
C GLY A 32 -24.50 0.64 29.26
N SER A 33 -24.60 0.10 30.49
CA SER A 33 -25.87 -0.27 31.12
C SER A 33 -26.60 0.96 31.68
N SER A 34 -27.93 0.92 31.78
CA SER A 34 -28.71 2.02 32.37
C SER A 34 -28.48 2.14 33.88
N LYS A 35 -28.34 3.37 34.37
CA LYS A 35 -28.30 3.74 35.80
C LYS A 35 -29.67 3.67 36.48
N LYS A 36 -30.75 3.82 35.71
CA LYS A 36 -32.10 3.76 36.27
C LYS A 36 -32.45 2.31 36.61
N PRO A 37 -32.93 2.02 37.84
CA PRO A 37 -33.42 0.70 38.17
C PRO A 37 -34.59 0.36 37.26
N TYR A 38 -34.69 -0.91 36.87
CA TYR A 38 -35.79 -1.40 36.05
C TYR A 38 -37.12 -1.04 36.72
N THR A 39 -38.04 -0.45 35.95
CA THR A 39 -39.41 -0.30 36.43
C THR A 39 -40.03 -1.67 36.67
N ARG A 40 -41.06 -1.74 37.53
CA ARG A 40 -41.75 -3.00 37.82
C ARG A 40 -42.23 -3.71 36.54
N GLU A 41 -42.70 -2.94 35.56
CA GLU A 41 -43.08 -3.44 34.23
C GLU A 41 -41.89 -3.99 33.44
N GLN A 42 -40.75 -3.30 33.41
CA GLN A 42 -39.54 -3.79 32.75
C GLN A 42 -38.99 -5.06 33.41
N SER A 43 -39.05 -5.16 34.73
CA SER A 43 -38.67 -6.39 35.44
C SER A 43 -39.62 -7.54 35.16
N ALA A 44 -40.93 -7.26 35.03
CA ALA A 44 -41.92 -8.27 34.65
C ALA A 44 -41.65 -8.80 33.22
N ILE A 45 -41.41 -7.89 32.27
CA ILE A 45 -41.05 -8.25 30.88
C ILE A 45 -39.74 -9.04 30.83
N GLN A 46 -38.73 -8.68 31.63
CA GLN A 46 -37.47 -9.44 31.69
C GLN A 46 -37.68 -10.84 32.26
N ASN A 47 -38.53 -10.99 33.27
CA ASN A 47 -38.87 -12.30 33.83
C ASN A 47 -39.64 -13.14 32.80
N GLU A 48 -40.63 -12.57 32.11
CA GLU A 48 -41.36 -13.24 31.03
C GLU A 48 -40.43 -13.67 29.89
N LEU A 49 -39.47 -12.81 29.51
CA LEU A 49 -38.46 -13.12 28.51
C LEU A 49 -37.53 -14.24 29.00
N ALA A 50 -37.10 -14.19 30.27
CA ALA A 50 -36.28 -15.25 30.86
C ALA A 50 -37.02 -16.59 30.88
N ASP A 51 -38.31 -16.60 31.20
CA ASP A 51 -39.16 -17.79 31.19
C ASP A 51 -39.35 -18.33 29.77
N HIS A 52 -39.59 -17.44 28.79
CA HIS A 52 -39.67 -17.83 27.38
C HIS A 52 -38.34 -18.39 26.87
N ASN A 53 -37.21 -17.76 27.22
CA ASN A 53 -35.89 -18.26 26.85
C ASN A 53 -35.56 -19.59 27.52
N PHE A 54 -35.96 -19.77 28.79
CA PHE A 54 -35.79 -21.02 29.49
C PHE A 54 -36.60 -22.13 28.84
N THR A 55 -37.86 -21.87 28.50
CA THR A 55 -38.71 -22.85 27.81
C THR A 55 -38.19 -23.17 26.41
N ALA A 56 -37.79 -22.16 25.62
CA ALA A 56 -37.19 -22.35 24.30
C ALA A 56 -35.85 -23.11 24.36
N ALA A 57 -34.99 -22.81 25.34
CA ALA A 57 -33.74 -23.54 25.53
C ALA A 57 -34.00 -24.99 25.94
N LYS A 58 -35.00 -25.22 26.81
CA LYS A 58 -35.41 -26.58 27.21
C LYS A 58 -35.95 -27.38 26.04
N THR A 59 -36.82 -26.80 25.21
CA THR A 59 -37.35 -27.49 24.02
C THR A 59 -36.23 -27.78 23.04
N HIS A 60 -35.36 -26.81 22.74
CA HIS A 60 -34.21 -27.01 21.87
C HIS A 60 -33.25 -28.09 22.37
N LEU A 61 -32.98 -28.12 23.68
CA LEU A 61 -32.15 -29.15 24.30
C LEU A 61 -32.79 -30.54 24.17
N LEU A 62 -34.08 -30.66 24.41
CA LEU A 62 -34.79 -31.94 24.25
C LEU A 62 -34.82 -32.39 22.78
N THR A 63 -35.11 -31.48 21.85
CA THR A 63 -35.11 -31.77 20.40
C THR A 63 -33.72 -32.19 19.91
N SER A 64 -32.67 -31.51 20.37
CA SER A 64 -31.29 -31.87 20.02
C SER A 64 -30.85 -33.18 20.67
N ALA A 65 -31.28 -33.47 21.91
CA ALA A 65 -31.04 -34.77 22.54
C ALA A 65 -31.73 -35.90 21.75
N LEU A 66 -32.98 -35.68 21.32
CA LEU A 66 -33.72 -36.60 20.46
C LEU A 66 -33.03 -36.84 19.11
N ALA A 67 -32.52 -35.77 18.48
CA ALA A 67 -31.75 -35.90 17.25
C ALA A 67 -30.43 -36.66 17.45
N THR A 68 -29.80 -36.52 18.62
CA THR A 68 -28.50 -37.14 18.93
C THR A 68 -28.65 -38.59 19.41
N THR A 69 -29.82 -38.95 19.96
CA THR A 69 -30.19 -40.34 20.26
C THR A 69 -30.42 -41.17 19.00
N ALA A 70 -30.57 -40.53 17.83
CA ALA A 70 -30.77 -41.20 16.55
C ALA A 70 -29.51 -41.97 16.19
N PRO A 71 -29.61 -43.27 15.88
CA PRO A 71 -28.48 -43.94 15.26
C PRO A 71 -28.11 -43.11 14.02
N PRO A 72 -26.83 -42.75 13.83
CA PRO A 72 -26.44 -42.01 12.65
C PRO A 72 -26.89 -42.82 11.43
N ASP A 73 -27.45 -42.15 10.42
CA ASP A 73 -27.62 -42.73 9.09
C ASP A 73 -26.35 -43.52 8.76
N PRO A 74 -26.44 -44.75 8.20
CA PRO A 74 -25.27 -45.50 7.82
C PRO A 74 -24.56 -44.71 6.71
N LYS A 75 -23.65 -43.82 7.12
CA LYS A 75 -22.72 -43.15 6.24
C LYS A 75 -21.99 -44.29 5.52
N PRO A 76 -22.00 -44.36 4.18
CA PRO A 76 -21.26 -45.39 3.49
C PRO A 76 -19.81 -45.26 3.95
N ALA A 77 -19.31 -46.30 4.63
CA ALA A 77 -17.96 -46.33 5.14
C ALA A 77 -17.02 -45.91 3.99
N PRO A 78 -16.12 -44.93 4.18
CA PRO A 78 -15.09 -44.71 3.18
C PRO A 78 -14.34 -46.03 3.06
N ARG A 79 -14.26 -46.55 1.84
CA ARG A 79 -13.50 -47.75 1.51
C ARG A 79 -12.03 -47.48 1.85
N SER A 80 -11.65 -47.74 3.09
CA SER A 80 -10.25 -47.70 3.50
C SER A 80 -9.57 -48.94 2.95
N LEU A 81 -8.60 -48.70 2.09
CA LEU A 81 -7.69 -49.72 1.58
C LEU A 81 -7.03 -50.44 2.77
N ARG A 82 -7.04 -51.77 2.64
CA ARG A 82 -6.51 -52.82 3.49
C ARG A 82 -5.10 -52.50 4.05
N ALA A 83 -4.94 -52.54 5.37
CA ALA A 83 -3.65 -52.72 6.04
C ALA A 83 -3.77 -53.84 7.09
N PRO A 84 -2.73 -54.66 7.33
CA PRO A 84 -2.87 -55.90 8.08
C PRO A 84 -2.80 -55.70 9.60
N SER A 85 -3.48 -56.63 10.28
CA SER A 85 -3.70 -56.82 11.70
C SER A 85 -2.50 -56.66 12.64
N THR A 86 -2.73 -56.12 13.84
CA THR A 86 -2.37 -56.78 15.12
C THR A 86 -3.22 -56.23 16.28
N ASN A 87 -3.68 -57.16 17.13
CA ASN A 87 -4.03 -57.06 18.56
C ASN A 87 -5.34 -56.37 19.02
N SER A 88 -6.32 -57.25 19.31
CA SER A 88 -7.16 -57.32 20.52
C SER A 88 -7.79 -56.02 21.06
N ALA A 89 -8.98 -55.70 20.53
CA ALA A 89 -10.01 -55.00 21.29
C ALA A 89 -10.96 -56.03 21.95
N PRO A 90 -11.45 -55.81 23.18
CA PRO A 90 -12.46 -56.67 23.79
C PRO A 90 -13.77 -56.63 22.98
N PRO A 91 -14.60 -57.69 23.04
CA PRO A 91 -15.84 -57.74 22.28
C PRO A 91 -16.72 -56.55 22.68
N SER A 92 -17.01 -55.67 21.73
CA SER A 92 -18.08 -54.70 21.83
C SER A 92 -19.34 -55.46 22.21
N ALA A 93 -19.89 -55.15 23.39
CA ALA A 93 -21.22 -55.60 23.78
C ALA A 93 -22.19 -55.35 22.61
N PRO A 94 -23.12 -56.28 22.33
CA PRO A 94 -24.13 -56.04 21.30
C PRO A 94 -24.84 -54.74 21.66
N ALA A 95 -24.86 -53.77 20.74
CA ALA A 95 -25.76 -52.64 20.86
C ALA A 95 -27.16 -53.22 21.13
N PRO A 96 -27.90 -52.75 22.16
CA PRO A 96 -29.24 -53.23 22.40
C PRO A 96 -30.01 -53.01 21.10
N GLN A 97 -30.54 -54.09 20.53
CA GLN A 97 -31.39 -54.03 19.36
C GLN A 97 -32.62 -53.24 19.78
N LEU A 98 -32.60 -51.93 19.52
CA LEU A 98 -33.72 -51.04 19.78
C LEU A 98 -34.91 -51.57 18.97
N PRO A 99 -36.13 -51.62 19.54
CA PRO A 99 -37.31 -51.99 18.78
C PRO A 99 -37.43 -51.12 17.51
N GLU A 100 -37.66 -51.76 16.36
CA GLU A 100 -37.88 -51.11 15.06
C GLU A 100 -38.85 -49.90 15.12
N PRO A 101 -40.01 -49.95 15.81
CA PRO A 101 -40.91 -48.79 15.91
C PRO A 101 -40.33 -47.62 16.72
N LEU A 102 -39.36 -47.86 17.61
CA LEU A 102 -38.67 -46.82 18.36
C LEU A 102 -37.67 -46.10 17.45
N LEU A 103 -36.95 -46.84 16.59
CA LEU A 103 -35.99 -46.28 15.64
C LEU A 103 -36.69 -45.37 14.62
N ASP A 104 -37.81 -45.82 14.05
CA ASP A 104 -38.61 -45.04 13.11
C ASP A 104 -39.15 -43.75 13.74
N LEU A 105 -39.64 -43.84 14.99
CA LEU A 105 -40.11 -42.68 15.73
C LEU A 105 -38.97 -41.69 15.97
N LEU A 106 -37.79 -42.18 16.31
CA LEU A 106 -36.64 -41.35 16.66
C LEU A 106 -35.99 -40.68 15.42
N LEU A 107 -36.19 -41.25 14.23
CA LEU A 107 -35.83 -40.64 12.95
C LEU A 107 -36.84 -39.57 12.50
N LEU A 108 -38.14 -39.79 12.74
CA LEU A 108 -39.23 -38.91 12.27
C LEU A 108 -39.51 -37.72 13.20
N LEU A 109 -39.27 -37.85 14.50
CA LEU A 109 -39.65 -36.86 15.50
C LEU A 109 -38.78 -35.57 15.50
N PRO A 110 -37.44 -35.63 15.38
CA PRO A 110 -36.59 -34.44 15.29
C PRO A 110 -36.94 -33.47 14.13
N PRO A 111 -37.15 -33.91 12.87
CA PRO A 111 -37.50 -32.99 11.79
C PRO A 111 -38.90 -32.37 11.96
N LEU A 112 -39.84 -33.10 12.58
CA LEU A 112 -41.17 -32.58 12.90
C LEU A 112 -41.14 -31.48 13.99
N LEU A 113 -40.26 -31.63 14.98
CA LEU A 113 -40.11 -30.64 16.07
C LEU A 113 -39.24 -29.44 15.70
N THR A 114 -38.41 -29.56 14.66
CA THR A 114 -37.47 -28.50 14.22
C THR A 114 -38.02 -27.68 13.05
N SER A 115 -39.11 -28.13 12.41
CA SER A 115 -39.72 -27.42 11.27
C SER A 115 -40.18 -26.00 11.67
N PRO A 116 -39.76 -24.95 10.94
CA PRO A 116 -40.17 -23.57 11.21
C PRO A 116 -41.64 -23.30 10.82
N GLU A 117 -42.21 -24.12 9.95
CA GLU A 117 -43.59 -24.00 9.47
C GLU A 117 -44.45 -25.15 10.06
N PRO A 118 -45.57 -24.83 10.74
CA PRO A 118 -46.47 -25.85 11.25
C PRO A 118 -47.16 -26.56 10.10
N LEU A 119 -47.11 -27.90 10.10
CA LEU A 119 -47.79 -28.72 9.10
C LEU A 119 -49.31 -28.42 9.10
N PRO A 120 -49.98 -28.46 7.93
CA PRO A 120 -51.43 -28.32 7.84
C PRO A 120 -52.16 -29.30 8.76
N ALA A 121 -53.22 -28.85 9.42
CA ALA A 121 -53.92 -29.64 10.44
C ALA A 121 -54.45 -31.01 9.94
N GLU A 122 -54.77 -31.12 8.65
CA GLU A 122 -55.18 -32.39 8.03
C GLU A 122 -54.02 -33.39 7.94
N ASN A 123 -52.83 -32.92 7.54
CA ASN A 123 -51.63 -33.75 7.43
C ASN A 123 -51.14 -34.21 8.81
N LEU A 124 -51.26 -33.35 9.83
CA LEU A 124 -50.95 -33.73 11.22
C LEU A 124 -51.88 -34.82 11.74
N ARG A 125 -53.19 -34.72 11.44
CA ARG A 125 -54.16 -35.75 11.84
C ARG A 125 -53.85 -37.10 11.19
N ILE A 126 -53.50 -37.09 9.90
CA ILE A 126 -53.12 -38.30 9.16
C ILE A 126 -51.82 -38.91 9.70
N LEU A 127 -50.83 -38.08 10.03
CA LEU A 127 -49.55 -38.54 10.57
C LEU A 127 -49.70 -39.16 11.97
N LEU A 128 -50.51 -38.54 12.84
CA LEU A 128 -50.76 -39.01 14.20
C LEU A 128 -51.69 -40.23 14.26
N SER A 129 -52.48 -40.49 13.20
CA SER A 129 -53.34 -41.67 13.10
C SER A 129 -52.63 -42.93 12.58
N ASN A 130 -51.36 -42.84 12.19
CA ASN A 130 -50.58 -43.95 11.64
C ASN A 130 -49.41 -44.34 12.57
N PRO A 131 -49.00 -45.62 12.59
CA PRO A 131 -47.78 -46.02 13.29
C PRO A 131 -46.55 -45.34 12.67
N PRO A 132 -45.53 -44.95 13.46
CA PRO A 132 -45.32 -45.27 14.88
C PRO A 132 -45.96 -44.30 15.89
N PHE A 133 -46.71 -43.27 15.45
CA PHE A 133 -47.24 -42.23 16.34
C PHE A 133 -48.46 -42.66 17.16
N THR A 134 -49.23 -43.66 16.69
CA THR A 134 -50.34 -44.27 17.43
C THR A 134 -49.87 -44.92 18.73
N ASP A 135 -48.66 -45.47 18.73
CA ASP A 135 -48.04 -46.16 19.87
C ASP A 135 -47.10 -45.24 20.67
N LEU A 136 -47.10 -43.93 20.40
CA LEU A 136 -46.23 -42.96 21.08
C LEU A 136 -46.38 -43.05 22.60
N GLN A 137 -47.61 -43.16 23.11
CA GLN A 137 -47.87 -43.20 24.56
C GLN A 137 -47.22 -44.41 25.24
N SER A 138 -47.10 -45.55 24.54
CA SER A 138 -46.46 -46.77 25.07
C SER A 138 -44.94 -46.75 24.90
N LEU A 139 -44.43 -46.05 23.87
CA LEU A 139 -42.99 -45.89 23.58
C LEU A 139 -42.33 -44.72 24.34
N LEU A 140 -43.11 -43.75 24.84
CA LEU A 140 -42.64 -42.59 25.59
C LEU A 140 -41.74 -42.91 26.80
N PRO A 141 -42.03 -43.90 27.67
CA PRO A 141 -41.14 -44.23 28.79
C PRO A 141 -39.76 -44.72 28.31
N GLN A 142 -39.70 -45.50 27.22
CA GLN A 142 -38.44 -46.00 26.65
C GLN A 142 -37.63 -44.87 26.01
N LEU A 143 -38.31 -43.98 25.29
CA LEU A 143 -37.70 -42.78 24.71
C LEU A 143 -37.21 -41.81 25.79
N GLY A 144 -37.95 -41.65 26.89
CA GLY A 144 -37.54 -40.86 28.05
C GLY A 144 -36.25 -41.39 28.69
N GLU A 145 -36.14 -42.71 28.84
CA GLU A 145 -34.92 -43.35 29.34
C GLU A 145 -33.71 -43.10 28.42
N LEU A 146 -33.89 -43.25 27.11
CA LEU A 146 -32.84 -43.00 26.11
C LEU A 146 -32.39 -41.54 26.07
N VAL A 147 -33.32 -40.59 26.05
CA VAL A 147 -33.02 -39.15 26.09
C VAL A 147 -32.33 -38.78 27.40
N SER A 148 -32.78 -39.33 28.53
CA SER A 148 -32.14 -39.06 29.82
C SER A 148 -30.70 -39.60 29.88
N SER A 149 -30.45 -40.78 29.32
CA SER A 149 -29.11 -41.39 29.30
C SER A 149 -28.14 -40.62 28.40
N THR A 150 -28.60 -40.14 27.24
CA THR A 150 -27.76 -39.33 26.34
C THR A 150 -27.49 -37.94 26.90
N LEU A 151 -28.47 -37.30 27.54
CA LEU A 151 -28.26 -36.05 28.27
C LEU A 151 -27.29 -36.22 29.44
N HIS A 152 -27.37 -37.34 30.15
CA HIS A 152 -26.42 -37.64 31.21
C HIS A 152 -25.01 -37.88 30.67
N GLN A 153 -24.87 -38.63 29.57
CA GLN A 153 -23.59 -38.87 28.90
C GLN A 153 -22.96 -37.58 28.37
N SER A 154 -23.75 -36.69 27.77
CA SER A 154 -23.26 -35.39 27.28
C SER A 154 -22.82 -34.49 28.43
N ALA A 155 -23.57 -34.45 29.54
CA ALA A 155 -23.18 -33.73 30.74
C ALA A 155 -21.87 -34.26 31.35
N VAL A 156 -21.67 -35.58 31.39
CA VAL A 156 -20.42 -36.21 31.86
C VAL A 156 -19.26 -35.93 30.90
N ALA A 157 -19.50 -35.92 29.59
CA ALA A 157 -18.50 -35.55 28.60
C ALA A 157 -18.05 -34.09 28.78
N LEU A 158 -18.99 -33.16 28.98
CA LEU A 158 -18.68 -31.76 29.30
C LEU A 158 -17.92 -31.62 30.62
N ALA A 159 -18.30 -32.38 31.65
CA ALA A 159 -17.59 -32.40 32.93
C ALA A 159 -16.15 -32.91 32.78
N ARG A 160 -15.90 -33.86 31.88
CA ARG A 160 -14.55 -34.35 31.53
C ARG A 160 -13.73 -33.30 30.79
N ILE A 161 -14.34 -32.56 29.87
CA ILE A 161 -13.67 -31.46 29.15
C ILE A 161 -13.29 -30.35 30.13
N ALA A 162 -14.19 -30.00 31.06
CA ALA A 162 -13.94 -28.99 32.08
C ALA A 162 -12.88 -29.44 33.10
N ASN A 163 -12.78 -30.74 33.40
CA ASN A 163 -11.86 -31.30 34.38
C ASN A 163 -11.08 -32.50 33.81
N PRO A 164 -10.08 -32.26 32.94
CA PRO A 164 -9.38 -33.34 32.23
C PRO A 164 -8.52 -34.21 33.16
N THR A 165 -8.13 -33.69 34.32
CA THR A 165 -7.28 -34.39 35.30
C THR A 165 -8.05 -35.19 36.35
N THR A 166 -9.39 -35.05 36.39
CA THR A 166 -10.22 -35.73 37.38
C THR A 166 -10.51 -37.16 36.95
N ASN A 167 -10.40 -38.10 37.90
CA ASN A 167 -10.69 -39.51 37.67
C ASN A 167 -12.16 -39.69 37.20
N PRO A 168 -12.41 -40.50 36.14
CA PRO A 168 -13.74 -40.67 35.54
C PRO A 168 -14.84 -41.05 36.53
N SER A 169 -14.52 -41.75 37.62
CA SER A 169 -15.49 -42.16 38.65
C SER A 169 -16.11 -40.98 39.43
N PHE A 170 -15.42 -39.84 39.51
CA PHE A 170 -15.89 -38.67 40.26
C PHE A 170 -16.52 -37.58 39.37
N LEU A 171 -16.55 -37.77 38.05
CA LEU A 171 -17.10 -36.78 37.10
C LEU A 171 -18.59 -36.53 37.31
N HIS A 172 -19.36 -37.51 37.79
CA HIS A 172 -20.79 -37.33 38.06
C HIS A 172 -21.04 -36.31 39.19
N ARG A 173 -20.10 -36.16 40.14
CA ARG A 173 -20.19 -35.18 41.23
C ARG A 173 -19.98 -33.74 40.74
N THR A 174 -19.29 -33.55 39.63
CA THR A 174 -18.99 -32.21 39.08
C THR A 174 -20.08 -31.69 38.14
N VAL A 175 -21.00 -32.55 37.69
CA VAL A 175 -22.12 -32.18 36.79
C VAL A 175 -22.98 -31.03 37.35
N PRO A 176 -23.43 -31.01 38.62
CA PRO A 176 -24.22 -29.91 39.16
C PRO A 176 -23.45 -28.57 39.20
N GLY A 177 -22.12 -28.62 39.31
CA GLY A 177 -21.24 -27.45 39.36
C GLY A 177 -20.81 -26.91 37.99
N LEU A 178 -21.18 -27.60 36.90
CA LEU A 178 -20.73 -27.25 35.54
C LEU A 178 -21.13 -25.82 35.15
N GLN A 179 -22.35 -25.41 35.51
CA GLN A 179 -22.86 -24.07 35.22
C GLN A 179 -22.08 -22.96 35.94
N THR A 180 -21.71 -23.20 37.20
CA THR A 180 -20.89 -22.25 37.96
C THR A 180 -19.48 -22.17 37.40
N SER A 181 -18.85 -23.30 37.06
CA SER A 181 -17.53 -23.29 36.42
C SER A 181 -17.56 -22.58 35.06
N TYR A 182 -18.61 -22.79 34.26
CA TYR A 182 -18.77 -22.12 32.97
C TYR A 182 -18.85 -20.61 33.12
N ARG A 183 -19.68 -20.11 34.04
CA ARG A 183 -19.79 -18.67 34.31
C ARG A 183 -18.47 -18.07 34.79
N ASN A 184 -17.76 -18.76 35.67
CA ASN A 184 -16.45 -18.31 36.17
C ASN A 184 -15.41 -18.25 35.03
N LEU A 185 -15.39 -19.25 34.15
CA LEU A 185 -14.51 -19.25 32.97
C LEU A 185 -14.89 -18.13 32.00
N GLN A 186 -16.18 -17.86 31.80
CA GLN A 186 -16.62 -16.73 30.98
C GLN A 186 -16.14 -15.40 31.56
N SER A 187 -16.33 -15.16 32.87
CA SER A 187 -15.86 -13.93 33.51
C SER A 187 -14.33 -13.80 33.45
N GLU A 188 -13.58 -14.88 33.67
CA GLU A 188 -12.11 -14.87 33.59
C GLU A 188 -11.61 -14.58 32.16
N ILE A 189 -12.28 -15.12 31.13
CA ILE A 189 -11.98 -14.82 29.73
C ILE A 189 -12.27 -13.34 29.42
N GLU A 190 -13.38 -12.80 29.90
CA GLU A 190 -13.70 -11.37 29.70
C GLU A 190 -12.70 -10.47 30.43
N GLU A 191 -12.38 -10.76 31.69
CA GLU A 191 -11.39 -10.03 32.47
C GLU A 191 -10.00 -10.06 31.83
N SER A 192 -9.54 -11.23 31.39
CA SER A 192 -8.24 -11.37 30.72
C SER A 192 -8.20 -10.66 29.37
N ARG A 193 -9.30 -10.66 28.60
CA ARG A 193 -9.43 -9.86 27.38
C ARG A 193 -9.34 -8.37 27.67
N HIS A 194 -10.03 -7.89 28.70
CA HIS A 194 -9.97 -6.50 29.11
C HIS A 194 -8.59 -6.10 29.63
N ALA A 195 -7.92 -6.95 30.41
CA ALA A 195 -6.55 -6.72 30.88
C ALA A 195 -5.57 -6.63 29.70
N LEU A 196 -5.64 -7.57 28.74
CA LEU A 196 -4.79 -7.56 27.55
C LEU A 196 -5.01 -6.29 26.71
N ALA A 197 -6.27 -5.85 26.54
CA ALA A 197 -6.58 -4.63 25.82
C ALA A 197 -5.97 -3.40 26.52
N ARG A 198 -6.07 -3.33 27.85
CA ARG A 198 -5.45 -2.25 28.65
C ARG A 198 -3.93 -2.23 28.50
N GLU A 199 -3.27 -3.37 28.61
CA GLU A 199 -1.81 -3.45 28.46
C GLU A 199 -1.36 -3.10 27.03
N ARG A 200 -2.13 -3.47 26.00
CA ARG A 200 -1.83 -3.06 24.61
C ARG A 200 -1.92 -1.55 24.43
N ILE A 201 -2.95 -0.90 24.99
CA ILE A 201 -3.10 0.56 24.94
C ILE A 201 -1.94 1.23 25.69
N ARG A 202 -1.59 0.71 26.87
CA ARG A 202 -0.46 1.21 27.66
C ARG A 202 0.86 1.11 26.91
N ALA A 203 1.16 -0.06 26.33
CA ALA A 203 2.37 -0.27 25.54
C ALA A 203 2.42 0.65 24.33
N ALA A 204 1.29 0.85 23.63
CA ALA A 204 1.22 1.80 22.51
C ALA A 204 1.52 3.24 22.98
N ALA A 205 0.96 3.67 24.11
CA ALA A 205 1.23 5.00 24.67
C ALA A 205 2.71 5.17 25.04
N GLU A 206 3.31 4.19 25.73
CA GLU A 206 4.73 4.19 26.10
C GLU A 206 5.65 4.22 24.87
N LEU A 207 5.31 3.48 23.81
CA LEU A 207 6.06 3.52 22.54
C LEU A 207 5.94 4.88 21.84
N THR A 208 4.76 5.50 21.84
CA THR A 208 4.59 6.84 21.26
C THR A 208 5.38 7.90 22.02
N ASP A 209 5.43 7.82 23.36
CA ASP A 209 6.25 8.72 24.18
C ASP A 209 7.74 8.50 23.87
N LEU A 210 8.20 7.25 23.81
CA LEU A 210 9.58 6.92 23.44
C LEU A 210 9.95 7.47 22.05
N LEU A 211 9.09 7.30 21.05
CA LEU A 211 9.30 7.86 19.71
C LEU A 211 9.37 9.39 19.72
N SER A 212 8.51 10.04 20.52
CA SER A 212 8.54 11.50 20.67
C SER A 212 9.85 11.99 21.29
N ARG A 213 10.36 11.27 22.30
CA ARG A 213 11.67 11.56 22.93
C ARG A 213 12.80 11.34 21.95
N HIS A 214 12.80 10.25 21.17
CA HIS A 214 13.81 10.04 20.13
C HIS A 214 13.78 11.12 19.05
N ALA A 215 12.60 11.53 18.60
CA ALA A 215 12.46 12.65 17.67
C ALA A 215 13.07 13.93 18.26
N SER A 216 12.79 14.23 19.54
CA SER A 216 13.37 15.39 20.22
C SER A 216 14.91 15.33 20.27
N ILE A 217 15.48 14.16 20.61
CA ILE A 217 16.93 13.97 20.66
C ILE A 217 17.56 14.13 19.27
N LEU A 218 16.95 13.56 18.23
CA LEU A 218 17.43 13.71 16.85
C LEU A 218 17.36 15.17 16.39
N THR A 219 16.29 15.90 16.72
CA THR A 219 16.20 17.32 16.36
C THR A 219 17.26 18.16 17.07
N LEU A 220 17.58 17.86 18.34
CA LEU A 220 18.67 18.51 19.07
C LEU A 220 20.04 18.18 18.46
N LEU A 221 20.25 16.93 18.06
CA LEU A 221 21.48 16.50 17.40
C LEU A 221 21.66 17.21 16.05
N VAL A 222 20.60 17.28 15.23
CA VAL A 222 20.62 18.02 13.96
C VAL A 222 20.94 19.49 14.21
N ARG A 223 20.28 20.15 15.17
CA ARG A 223 20.58 21.54 15.53
C ARG A 223 22.03 21.73 16.00
N ALA A 224 22.58 20.78 16.75
CA ALA A 224 23.98 20.84 17.19
C ALA A 224 24.94 20.67 16.00
N LEU A 225 24.62 19.81 15.03
CA LEU A 225 25.38 19.66 13.79
C LEU A 225 25.28 20.90 12.92
N GLU A 226 24.09 21.48 12.76
CA GLU A 226 23.88 22.74 12.04
C GLU A 226 24.60 23.91 12.71
N ALA A 227 24.62 23.99 14.04
CA ALA A 227 25.36 25.02 14.76
C ALA A 227 26.87 24.92 14.52
N LYS A 228 27.43 23.70 14.44
CA LYS A 228 28.87 23.49 14.20
C LYS A 228 29.26 23.65 12.74
N HIS A 229 28.49 23.09 11.83
CA HIS A 229 28.87 22.96 10.42
C HIS A 229 28.13 23.92 9.50
N GLY A 230 26.95 24.41 9.89
CA GLY A 230 26.13 25.30 9.06
C GLY A 230 26.75 26.67 8.85
N LEU A 231 27.41 27.25 9.86
CA LEU A 231 28.14 28.52 9.70
C LEU A 231 29.34 28.36 8.75
N VAL A 232 30.08 27.26 8.86
CA VAL A 232 31.23 26.96 7.99
C VAL A 232 30.76 26.77 6.55
N ALA A 233 29.72 25.96 6.32
CA ALA A 233 29.16 25.75 4.99
C ALA A 233 28.69 27.06 4.34
N ARG A 234 27.89 27.87 5.06
CA ARG A 234 27.42 29.17 4.55
C ARG A 234 28.57 30.14 4.28
N SER A 235 29.61 30.15 5.11
CA SER A 235 30.77 31.01 4.90
C SER A 235 31.58 30.60 3.67
N LEU A 236 31.69 29.30 3.39
CA LEU A 236 32.37 28.78 2.20
C LEU A 236 31.55 29.07 0.94
N GLU A 237 30.23 28.90 0.99
CA GLU A 237 29.33 29.29 -0.11
C GLU A 237 29.43 30.77 -0.44
N PHE A 238 29.43 31.65 0.58
CA PHE A 238 29.58 33.09 0.36
C PHE A 238 30.94 33.44 -0.24
N ARG A 239 32.03 32.84 0.26
CA ARG A 239 33.37 33.04 -0.31
C ARG A 239 33.47 32.54 -1.75
N ALA A 240 32.89 31.37 -2.05
CA ALA A 240 32.83 30.86 -3.42
C ALA A 240 32.06 31.82 -4.34
N ALA A 241 30.91 32.33 -3.90
CA ALA A 241 30.14 33.31 -4.65
C ALA A 241 30.90 34.63 -4.86
N GLU A 242 31.61 35.13 -3.84
CA GLU A 242 32.42 36.34 -3.94
C GLU A 242 33.56 36.14 -4.96
N THR A 243 34.29 35.03 -4.89
CA THR A 243 35.36 34.72 -5.85
C THR A 243 34.84 34.55 -7.28
N ALA A 244 33.66 33.94 -7.46
CA ALA A 244 33.03 33.82 -8.76
C ALA A 244 32.63 35.19 -9.34
N LEU A 245 32.10 36.09 -8.51
CA LEU A 245 31.73 37.44 -8.92
C LEU A 245 32.97 38.26 -9.29
N VAL A 246 34.05 38.16 -8.52
CA VAL A 246 35.34 38.79 -8.85
C VAL A 246 35.88 38.25 -10.17
N ALA A 247 35.84 36.94 -10.39
CA ALA A 247 36.26 36.34 -11.66
C ALA A 247 35.44 36.85 -12.85
N GLN A 248 34.11 36.95 -12.70
CA GLN A 248 33.24 37.54 -13.73
C GLN A 248 33.57 39.00 -14.01
N ARG A 249 33.86 39.82 -12.98
CA ARG A 249 34.30 41.20 -13.19
C ARG A 249 35.60 41.28 -13.95
N VAL A 250 36.59 40.47 -13.58
CA VAL A 250 37.88 40.41 -14.28
C VAL A 250 37.70 39.95 -15.73
N GLU A 251 36.80 38.99 -15.99
CA GLU A 251 36.47 38.58 -17.35
C GLU A 251 35.88 39.74 -18.16
N GLN A 252 34.92 40.48 -17.59
CA GLN A 252 34.34 41.65 -18.25
C GLN A 252 35.36 42.78 -18.45
N ASP A 253 36.23 43.03 -17.47
CA ASP A 253 37.32 44.01 -17.59
C ASP A 253 38.32 43.60 -18.67
N ALA A 254 38.65 42.31 -18.77
CA ALA A 254 39.51 41.78 -19.82
C ALA A 254 38.86 41.89 -21.22
N VAL A 255 37.55 41.65 -21.32
CA VAL A 255 36.79 41.87 -22.56
C VAL A 255 36.77 43.35 -22.94
N ALA A 256 36.50 44.24 -21.98
CA ALA A 256 36.51 45.68 -22.22
C ALA A 256 37.90 46.19 -22.61
N ALA A 257 38.96 45.72 -21.96
CA ALA A 257 40.34 46.04 -22.31
C ALA A 257 40.68 45.55 -23.74
N ARG A 258 40.27 44.33 -24.09
CA ARG A 258 40.42 43.78 -25.44
C ARG A 258 39.69 44.62 -26.48
N GLU A 259 38.46 45.06 -26.20
CA GLU A 259 37.73 45.96 -27.08
C GLU A 259 38.39 47.34 -27.19
N GLY A 260 38.92 47.88 -26.08
CA GLY A 260 39.69 49.12 -26.06
C GLY A 260 40.89 49.06 -27.00
N VAL A 261 41.74 48.05 -26.84
CA VAL A 261 42.89 47.82 -27.72
C VAL A 261 42.46 47.61 -29.17
N ARG A 262 41.35 46.90 -29.42
CA ARG A 262 40.82 46.73 -30.77
C ARG A 262 40.39 48.07 -31.39
N ARG A 263 39.75 48.95 -30.62
CA ARG A 263 39.33 50.29 -31.10
C ARG A 263 40.53 51.19 -31.38
N GLU A 264 41.60 51.09 -30.60
CA GLU A 264 42.85 51.82 -30.84
C GLU A 264 43.57 51.34 -32.11
N LEU A 265 43.70 50.02 -32.30
CA LEU A 265 44.37 49.44 -33.47
C LEU A 265 43.56 49.62 -34.77
N TYR A 266 42.23 49.48 -34.67
CA TYR A 266 41.30 49.67 -35.78
C TYR A 266 40.57 51.00 -35.65
N SER A 267 41.33 52.10 -35.66
CA SER A 267 40.74 53.43 -35.74
C SER A 267 39.90 53.55 -37.02
N PRO A 268 38.81 54.34 -37.03
CA PRO A 268 37.95 54.47 -38.21
C PRO A 268 38.73 54.99 -39.43
N GLU A 269 39.75 55.82 -39.20
CA GLU A 269 40.67 56.30 -40.22
C GLU A 269 41.55 55.18 -40.77
N MET A 270 42.08 54.28 -39.91
CA MET A 270 42.83 53.11 -40.35
C MET A 270 41.95 52.13 -41.11
N VAL A 271 40.71 51.88 -40.67
CA VAL A 271 39.75 51.04 -41.40
C VAL A 271 39.42 51.66 -42.77
N ALA A 272 39.21 52.97 -42.84
CA ALA A 272 39.00 53.67 -44.11
C ALA A 272 40.25 53.61 -45.02
N ALA A 273 41.45 53.79 -44.46
CA ALA A 273 42.71 53.69 -45.18
C ALA A 273 42.96 52.27 -45.71
N LEU A 274 42.71 51.24 -44.90
CA LEU A 274 42.76 49.83 -45.32
C LEU A 274 41.72 49.52 -46.40
N GLY A 275 40.50 50.08 -46.28
CA GLY A 275 39.47 49.99 -47.31
C GLY A 275 39.88 50.63 -48.63
N ASN A 276 40.47 51.83 -48.57
CA ASN A 276 40.99 52.55 -49.73
C ASN A 276 42.19 51.82 -50.37
N TYR A 277 43.09 51.26 -49.54
CA TYR A 277 44.21 50.45 -50.02
C TYR A 277 43.72 49.15 -50.69
N ALA A 278 42.72 48.48 -50.12
CA ALA A 278 42.10 47.31 -50.74
C ALA A 278 41.41 47.67 -52.08
N ALA A 279 40.76 48.82 -52.17
CA ALA A 279 40.20 49.32 -53.43
C ALA A 279 41.29 49.62 -54.47
N HIS A 280 42.37 50.29 -54.05
CA HIS A 280 43.53 50.54 -54.92
C HIS A 280 44.19 49.25 -55.40
N LEU A 281 44.34 48.24 -54.54
CA LEU A 281 44.85 46.92 -54.92
C LEU A 281 43.92 46.19 -55.91
N ARG A 282 42.60 46.29 -55.74
CA ARG A 282 41.62 45.76 -56.69
C ARG A 282 41.74 46.46 -58.05
N ASP A 283 41.84 47.79 -58.07
CA ASP A 283 42.01 48.54 -59.31
C ASP A 283 43.35 48.26 -59.98
N ALA A 284 44.44 48.17 -59.20
CA ALA A 284 45.75 47.79 -59.70
C ALA A 284 45.73 46.40 -60.32
N ARG A 285 45.08 45.43 -59.66
CA ARG A 285 44.86 44.10 -60.21
C ARG A 285 44.08 44.15 -61.53
N MET A 286 42.96 44.86 -61.59
CA MET A 286 42.18 45.00 -62.83
C MET A 286 42.98 45.65 -63.96
N ARG A 287 43.83 46.64 -63.65
CA ARG A 287 44.74 47.25 -64.63
C ARG A 287 45.78 46.27 -65.12
N LEU A 288 46.40 45.51 -64.22
CA LEU A 288 47.39 44.48 -64.57
C LEU A 288 46.75 43.40 -65.44
N GLU A 289 45.58 42.89 -65.06
CA GLU A 289 44.79 41.94 -65.87
C GLU A 289 44.46 42.54 -67.26
N GLY A 290 44.09 43.82 -67.32
CA GLY A 290 43.88 44.56 -68.57
C GLY A 290 45.15 44.67 -69.42
N THR A 291 46.30 45.01 -68.83
CA THR A 291 47.59 45.06 -69.55
C THR A 291 48.04 43.70 -70.03
N VAL A 292 47.76 42.65 -69.25
CA VAL A 292 47.99 41.26 -69.65
C VAL A 292 47.13 40.94 -70.86
N ALA A 293 45.83 41.24 -70.82
CA ALA A 293 44.91 41.01 -71.93
C ALA A 293 45.29 41.77 -73.21
N THR A 294 45.73 43.04 -73.09
CA THR A 294 46.20 43.80 -74.26
C THR A 294 47.51 43.26 -74.79
N LEU A 295 48.47 42.91 -73.92
CA LEU A 295 49.74 42.30 -74.34
C LEU A 295 49.51 40.93 -74.97
N THR A 296 48.57 40.12 -74.48
CA THR A 296 48.21 38.85 -75.13
C THR A 296 47.58 39.08 -76.49
N ALA A 297 46.69 40.07 -76.64
CA ALA A 297 46.11 40.42 -77.93
C ALA A 297 47.15 41.00 -78.92
N GLU A 298 48.10 41.81 -78.44
CA GLU A 298 49.24 42.26 -79.24
C GLU A 298 50.11 41.08 -79.66
N LEU A 299 50.42 40.14 -78.75
CA LEU A 299 51.15 38.91 -79.06
C LEU A 299 50.42 38.08 -80.13
N GLU A 300 49.11 37.91 -80.01
CA GLU A 300 48.26 37.24 -81.02
C GLU A 300 48.30 37.98 -82.36
N GLY A 301 48.21 39.31 -82.36
CA GLY A 301 48.36 40.15 -83.56
C GLY A 301 49.75 40.09 -84.19
N TYR A 302 50.79 39.82 -83.40
CA TYR A 302 52.16 39.57 -83.85
C TYR A 302 52.41 38.10 -84.28
N GLY A 303 51.37 37.25 -84.28
CA GLY A 303 51.42 35.84 -84.70
C GLY A 303 51.96 34.89 -83.62
N VAL A 304 52.10 35.32 -82.37
CA VAL A 304 52.59 34.49 -81.27
C VAL A 304 51.43 33.62 -80.77
N GLY A 305 51.41 32.36 -81.21
CA GLY A 305 50.31 31.41 -81.00
C GLY A 305 49.94 30.61 -82.25
N VAL A 306 50.49 30.98 -83.40
CA VAL A 306 50.48 30.18 -84.64
C VAL A 306 51.92 29.83 -84.99
N ASP A 307 52.19 28.55 -85.18
CA ASP A 307 53.53 28.01 -85.38
C ASP A 307 54.16 28.51 -86.68
N GLY A 308 55.21 29.33 -86.53
CA GLY A 308 56.18 29.59 -87.59
C GLY A 308 56.54 31.06 -87.78
N GLU A 309 57.69 31.48 -87.24
CA GLU A 309 58.80 32.08 -88.00
C GLU A 309 59.84 32.73 -87.05
N GLN A 310 61.09 32.31 -87.23
CA GLN A 310 62.23 32.56 -86.35
C GLN A 310 62.91 33.88 -86.71
N GLY A 311 62.56 34.95 -85.99
CA GLY A 311 63.26 36.24 -86.10
C GLY A 311 63.14 37.16 -84.89
N LYS A 312 62.49 36.73 -83.80
CA LYS A 312 62.13 37.61 -82.65
C LYS A 312 62.67 37.15 -81.29
N GLU A 313 63.63 36.22 -81.23
CA GLU A 313 63.98 35.50 -79.98
C GLU A 313 64.55 36.40 -78.84
N ARG A 314 65.25 37.49 -79.16
CA ARG A 314 65.86 38.37 -78.14
C ARG A 314 64.86 39.33 -77.49
N THR A 315 63.96 39.94 -78.27
CA THR A 315 62.86 40.75 -77.72
C THR A 315 61.83 39.87 -76.99
N MET A 316 61.64 38.62 -77.44
CA MET A 316 60.75 37.63 -76.81
C MET A 316 61.20 37.19 -75.42
N ARG A 317 62.52 37.03 -75.16
CA ARG A 317 63.03 36.70 -73.82
C ARG A 317 62.83 37.83 -72.82
N GLU A 318 62.94 39.08 -73.27
CA GLU A 318 62.74 40.24 -72.40
C GLU A 318 61.26 40.46 -72.08
N ILE A 319 60.37 40.23 -73.05
CA ILE A 319 58.92 40.36 -72.85
C ILE A 319 58.36 39.21 -71.99
N ALA A 320 58.79 37.97 -72.21
CA ALA A 320 58.38 36.84 -71.36
C ALA A 320 58.90 36.98 -69.91
N LYS A 321 60.08 37.60 -69.71
CA LYS A 321 60.58 37.95 -68.37
C LYS A 321 59.70 39.02 -67.70
N LYS A 322 59.24 40.02 -68.44
CA LYS A 322 58.31 41.04 -67.93
C LYS A 322 56.95 40.44 -67.58
N TYR A 323 56.40 39.55 -68.41
CA TYR A 323 55.16 38.83 -68.11
C TYR A 323 55.26 38.02 -66.81
N ARG A 324 56.31 37.22 -66.64
CA ARG A 324 56.53 36.45 -65.40
C ARG A 324 56.76 37.32 -64.16
N ALA A 325 57.28 38.53 -64.32
CA ALA A 325 57.41 39.47 -63.21
C ALA A 325 56.03 40.03 -62.81
N MET A 326 55.21 40.43 -63.80
CA MET A 326 53.86 40.95 -63.58
C MET A 326 52.91 39.90 -62.98
N GLU A 327 53.05 38.64 -63.39
CA GLU A 327 52.27 37.51 -62.85
C GLU A 327 52.58 37.26 -61.36
N ARG A 328 53.84 37.44 -60.94
CA ARG A 328 54.22 37.34 -59.52
C ARG A 328 53.64 38.49 -58.69
N GLU A 329 53.67 39.70 -59.22
CA GLU A 329 53.06 40.87 -58.55
C GLU A 329 51.55 40.70 -58.37
N LEU A 330 50.87 40.08 -59.34
CA LEU A 330 49.44 39.74 -59.23
C LEU A 330 49.15 38.72 -58.11
N GLU A 331 50.00 37.70 -57.96
CA GLU A 331 49.86 36.72 -56.88
C GLU A 331 50.07 37.34 -55.49
N ASP A 332 51.02 38.26 -55.37
CA ASP A 332 51.29 38.95 -54.10
C ASP A 332 50.15 39.91 -53.72
N VAL A 333 49.61 40.67 -54.69
CA VAL A 333 48.41 41.50 -54.48
C VAL A 333 47.20 40.66 -54.06
N LYS A 334 47.04 39.47 -54.64
CA LYS A 334 45.96 38.54 -54.27
C LYS A 334 46.10 38.05 -52.82
N ARG A 335 47.31 37.71 -52.38
CA ARG A 335 47.59 37.31 -50.99
C ARG A 335 47.34 38.43 -49.99
N ASP A 336 47.67 39.67 -50.35
CA ASP A 336 47.44 40.82 -49.47
C ASP A 336 45.95 41.18 -49.33
N LEU A 337 45.15 41.00 -50.39
CA LEU A 337 43.69 41.12 -50.31
C LEU A 337 43.05 40.04 -49.43
N GLU A 338 43.54 38.80 -49.48
CA GLU A 338 43.06 37.72 -48.62
C GLU A 338 43.37 37.97 -47.13
N ARG A 339 44.48 38.66 -46.83
CA ARG A 339 44.85 39.07 -45.47
C ARG A 339 43.94 40.18 -44.95
N LEU A 340 43.58 41.15 -45.79
CA LEU A 340 42.69 42.25 -45.42
C LEU A 340 41.22 41.81 -45.27
N GLY A 341 40.79 40.75 -45.97
CA GLY A 341 39.45 40.17 -45.84
C GLY A 341 39.21 39.32 -44.58
N ARG A 342 40.23 39.13 -43.73
CA ARG A 342 40.17 38.35 -42.48
C ARG A 342 40.28 39.19 -41.18
N ALA A 343 40.39 40.51 -41.26
CA ALA A 343 40.39 41.44 -40.12
C ALA A 343 39.00 42.04 -39.85
#